data_AF-A0AA40G6V1-F1
#
_entry.id   AF-A0AA40G6V1-F1
#
_cell.length_a   1.000
_cell.length_b   1.000
_cell.length_c   1.000
_cell.angle_alpha   90.00
_cell.angle_beta   90.00
_cell.angle_gamma   90.00
#
_symmetry.space_group_name_H-M   'P 1'
#
loop_
_entity.id
_entity.type
_entity.pdbx_description
1 polymer ?
#
loop_
_entity_poly.entity_id
_entity_poly.type
_entity_poly.pdbx_seq_one_letter_code
_entity_poly.pdbx_strand_id
1 'polypeptide(L)'
;MQLKHKRRERCICFNANLLIDCSFNKLRLQKEELEQKHLHLLQIVESEKTAKWQYTQQCEELMSEIKKLRAELCALKKELRPVASSYTRKPKVQRTMSQGTGSLYMSGSLYGSDEHDSVVTSFGLRNITEAEVQKIKKVQSFLRGWLCRRRWKQIVEQYIKSPHAESMRKRNSLVFQMVETEEEYTEQMEILVSCFLRPFKMAASSKKPPCNHEDVNSIFLNSETVLFLHQIFLKGLISRMENWPTLVLGDLFDMLLPMLSIYQEYVRNHHYSLQVLTECKQLSPAFAAMLIRLENKVACGGRSLETFLTYPMHQVCYITFIFLM
;
A
#
# COMPACT_ATOMS: atom_id res chain seq x y z
N MET A 1 38.53 28.99 -12.89
CA MET A 1 37.33 28.11 -12.97
C MET A 1 37.46 26.79 -12.18
N GLN A 2 38.66 26.23 -12.01
CA GLN A 2 38.96 24.99 -11.26
C GLN A 2 38.44 24.95 -9.80
N LEU A 3 38.40 26.08 -9.08
CA LEU A 3 37.93 26.14 -7.67
C LEU A 3 36.41 26.02 -7.49
N LYS A 4 35.60 26.36 -8.50
CA LYS A 4 34.13 26.23 -8.43
C LYS A 4 33.68 24.78 -8.64
N HIS A 5 34.39 24.01 -9.47
CA HIS A 5 34.09 22.60 -9.73
C HIS A 5 34.43 21.70 -8.53
N LYS A 6 35.61 21.91 -7.93
CA LYS A 6 36.07 21.22 -6.73
C LYS A 6 35.25 21.52 -5.46
N ARG A 7 34.42 22.59 -5.47
CA ARG A 7 33.41 22.86 -4.42
C ARG A 7 32.11 22.11 -4.67
N ARG A 8 31.71 21.91 -5.93
CA ARG A 8 30.51 21.14 -6.29
C ARG A 8 30.64 19.65 -5.96
N GLU A 9 31.77 19.03 -6.29
CA GLU A 9 32.01 17.60 -6.00
C GLU A 9 32.06 17.28 -4.49
N ARG A 10 32.72 18.14 -3.70
CA ARG A 10 32.68 18.05 -2.23
C ARG A 10 31.29 18.30 -1.67
N CYS A 11 30.51 19.21 -2.27
CA CYS A 11 29.11 19.39 -1.91
C CYS A 11 28.28 18.12 -2.17
N ILE A 12 28.51 17.39 -3.25
CA ILE A 12 27.70 16.21 -3.60
C ILE A 12 27.94 15.06 -2.60
N CYS A 13 29.20 14.74 -2.29
CA CYS A 13 29.51 13.70 -1.29
C CYS A 13 29.11 14.11 0.14
N PHE A 14 29.29 15.39 0.49
CA PHE A 14 28.89 15.91 1.81
C PHE A 14 27.36 15.98 1.97
N ASN A 15 26.64 16.34 0.90
CA ASN A 15 25.19 16.25 0.88
C ASN A 15 24.73 14.80 0.99
N ALA A 16 25.34 13.84 0.28
CA ALA A 16 24.95 12.43 0.35
C ALA A 16 25.01 11.88 1.79
N ASN A 17 26.10 12.11 2.52
CA ASN A 17 26.22 11.65 3.92
C ASN A 17 25.25 12.38 4.87
N LEU A 18 25.14 13.71 4.76
CA LEU A 18 24.16 14.47 5.56
C LEU A 18 22.72 14.09 5.25
N LEU A 19 22.42 13.69 4.01
CA LEU A 19 21.09 13.26 3.58
C LEU A 19 20.76 11.85 4.07
N ILE A 20 21.73 10.94 4.16
CA ILE A 20 21.56 9.63 4.79
C ILE A 20 21.26 9.82 6.29
N ASP A 21 22.01 10.67 6.98
CA ASP A 21 21.77 11.00 8.39
C ASP A 21 20.42 11.69 8.60
N CYS A 22 20.00 12.56 7.67
CA CYS A 22 18.71 13.25 7.74
C CYS A 22 17.53 12.31 7.45
N SER A 23 17.66 11.42 6.46
CA SER A 23 16.67 10.37 6.16
C SER A 23 16.52 9.41 7.34
N PHE A 24 17.62 8.98 7.95
CA PHE A 24 17.60 8.15 9.15
C PHE A 24 16.91 8.84 10.33
N ASN A 25 17.20 10.13 10.57
CA ASN A 25 16.52 10.90 11.61
C ASN A 25 15.01 11.04 11.35
N LYS A 26 14.60 11.25 10.10
CA LYS A 26 13.18 11.33 9.72
C LYS A 26 12.47 9.99 9.94
N LEU A 27 13.11 8.88 9.57
CA LEU A 27 12.60 7.54 9.81
C LEU A 27 12.49 7.23 11.31
N ARG A 28 13.47 7.70 12.11
CA ARG A 28 13.45 7.57 13.58
C ARG A 28 12.27 8.33 14.20
N LEU A 29 12.02 9.57 13.76
CA LEU A 29 10.88 10.37 14.23
C LEU A 29 9.54 9.72 13.88
N GLN A 30 9.41 9.16 12.67
CA GLN A 30 8.19 8.41 12.28
C GLN A 30 8.00 7.15 13.11
N LYS A 31 9.09 6.45 13.47
CA LYS A 31 9.04 5.30 14.37
C LYS A 31 8.55 5.71 15.77
N GLU A 32 9.10 6.79 16.33
CA GLU A 32 8.68 7.33 17.64
C GLU A 32 7.20 7.75 17.62
N GLU A 33 6.74 8.41 16.55
CA GLU A 33 5.33 8.79 16.39
C GLU A 33 4.42 7.56 16.31
N LEU A 34 4.85 6.51 15.61
CA LEU A 34 4.09 5.26 15.49
C LEU A 34 4.02 4.51 16.83
N GLU A 35 5.11 4.49 17.59
CA GLU A 35 5.14 3.92 18.94
C GLU A 35 4.19 4.67 19.89
N GLN A 36 4.15 6.01 19.82
CA GLN A 36 3.19 6.82 20.58
C GLN A 36 1.74 6.51 20.20
N LYS A 37 1.44 6.38 18.89
CA LYS A 37 0.11 5.99 18.41
C LYS A 37 -0.28 4.59 18.88
N HIS A 38 0.66 3.64 18.89
CA HIS A 38 0.43 2.29 19.40
C HIS A 38 0.08 2.32 20.89
N LEU A 39 0.81 3.09 21.70
CA LEU A 39 0.54 3.24 23.13
C LEU A 39 -0.84 3.87 23.38
N HIS A 40 -1.20 4.90 22.62
CA HIS A 40 -2.52 5.52 22.73
C HIS A 40 -3.66 4.55 22.37
N LEU A 41 -3.48 3.74 21.32
CA LEU A 41 -4.46 2.71 20.95
C LEU A 41 -4.60 1.65 22.04
N LEU A 42 -3.51 1.21 22.68
CA LEU A 42 -3.59 0.29 23.82
C LEU A 42 -4.42 0.89 24.95
N GLN A 43 -4.23 2.16 25.26
CA GLN A 43 -4.98 2.86 26.29
C GLN A 43 -6.48 2.97 25.96
N ILE A 44 -6.82 3.23 24.69
CA ILE A 44 -8.22 3.20 24.21
C ILE A 44 -8.80 1.79 24.40
N VAL A 45 -8.10 0.75 23.96
CA VAL A 45 -8.57 -0.65 24.06
C VAL A 45 -8.79 -1.06 25.52
N GLU A 46 -7.89 -0.65 26.43
CA GLU A 46 -8.08 -0.87 27.86
C GLU A 46 -9.29 -0.12 28.41
N SER A 47 -9.52 1.13 27.98
CA SER A 47 -10.72 1.89 28.37
C SER A 47 -12.01 1.26 27.83
N GLU A 48 -12.02 0.76 26.60
CA GLU A 48 -13.18 0.07 26.03
C GLU A 48 -13.46 -1.25 26.74
N LYS A 49 -12.41 -1.99 27.12
CA LYS A 49 -12.52 -3.23 27.89
C LYS A 49 -13.13 -2.99 29.26
N THR A 50 -12.70 -1.94 29.97
CA THR A 50 -13.26 -1.60 31.29
C THR A 50 -14.70 -1.09 31.17
N ALA A 51 -15.02 -0.24 30.19
CA ALA A 51 -16.39 0.22 29.93
C ALA A 51 -17.33 -0.95 29.60
N LYS A 52 -16.90 -1.88 28.72
CA LYS A 52 -17.68 -3.08 28.39
C LYS A 52 -17.94 -3.94 29.62
N TRP A 53 -16.93 -4.12 30.48
CA TRP A 53 -17.07 -4.87 31.72
C TRP A 53 -18.12 -4.23 32.65
N GLN A 54 -18.07 -2.90 32.82
CA GLN A 54 -19.05 -2.16 33.62
C GLN A 54 -20.49 -2.30 33.09
N TYR A 55 -20.71 -2.18 31.78
CA TYR A 55 -22.04 -2.38 31.19
C TYR A 55 -22.55 -3.81 31.39
N THR A 56 -21.65 -4.81 31.31
CA THR A 56 -22.01 -6.20 31.54
C THR A 56 -22.49 -6.40 32.97
N GLN A 57 -21.78 -5.83 33.95
CA GLN A 57 -22.15 -5.89 35.35
C GLN A 57 -23.51 -5.20 35.62
N GLN A 58 -23.74 -4.02 35.04
CA GLN A 58 -25.03 -3.32 35.14
C GLN A 58 -26.19 -4.15 34.55
N CYS A 59 -25.97 -4.84 33.42
CA CYS A 59 -26.97 -5.73 32.84
C CYS A 59 -27.29 -6.92 33.76
N GLU A 60 -26.29 -7.50 34.43
CA GLU A 60 -26.47 -8.61 35.38
C GLU A 60 -27.25 -8.17 36.63
N GLU A 61 -26.94 -6.99 37.18
CA GLU A 61 -27.67 -6.39 38.31
C GLU A 61 -29.14 -6.15 37.97
N LEU A 62 -29.42 -5.50 36.83
CA LEU A 62 -30.79 -5.29 36.35
C LEU A 62 -31.53 -6.61 36.09
N MET A 63 -30.83 -7.63 35.59
CA MET A 63 -31.41 -8.96 35.38
C MET A 63 -31.75 -9.65 36.71
N SER A 64 -30.93 -9.47 37.73
CA SER A 64 -31.19 -9.97 39.10
C SER A 64 -32.42 -9.28 39.70
N GLU A 65 -32.54 -7.96 39.54
CA GLU A 65 -33.68 -7.19 40.03
C GLU A 65 -34.99 -7.61 39.34
N ILE A 66 -34.97 -7.78 38.01
CA ILE A 66 -36.12 -8.31 37.26
C ILE A 66 -36.54 -9.68 37.78
N LYS A 67 -35.58 -10.58 38.11
CA LYS A 67 -35.90 -11.90 38.68
C LYS A 67 -36.54 -11.77 40.05
N LYS A 68 -36.04 -10.88 40.91
CA LYS A 68 -36.58 -10.62 42.25
C LYS A 68 -38.00 -10.07 42.20
N LEU A 69 -38.22 -9.02 41.40
CA LEU A 69 -39.56 -8.43 41.20
C LEU A 69 -40.55 -9.45 40.61
N ARG A 70 -40.11 -10.32 39.68
CA ARG A 70 -40.95 -11.43 39.18
C ARG A 70 -41.32 -12.43 40.27
N ALA A 71 -40.40 -12.74 41.18
CA ALA A 71 -40.66 -13.63 42.31
C ALA A 71 -41.64 -13.02 43.32
N GLU A 72 -41.48 -11.73 43.63
CA GLU A 72 -42.40 -10.97 44.49
C GLU A 72 -43.81 -10.89 43.87
N LEU A 73 -43.92 -10.59 42.57
CA LEU A 73 -45.20 -10.62 41.86
C LEU A 73 -45.85 -12.02 41.89
N CYS A 74 -45.07 -13.10 41.78
CA CYS A 74 -45.60 -14.46 41.91
C CYS A 74 -46.08 -14.77 43.33
N ALA A 75 -45.40 -14.26 44.36
CA ALA A 75 -45.80 -14.42 45.76
C ALA A 75 -47.10 -13.64 46.06
N LEU A 76 -47.17 -12.37 45.68
CA LEU A 76 -48.37 -11.52 45.80
C LEU A 76 -49.58 -12.11 45.05
N LYS A 77 -49.36 -12.64 43.83
CA LYS A 77 -50.41 -13.35 43.06
C LYS A 77 -50.89 -14.63 43.75
N LYS A 78 -50.04 -15.28 44.55
CA LYS A 78 -50.40 -16.48 45.32
C LYS A 78 -51.19 -16.12 46.59
N GLU A 79 -50.93 -14.96 47.20
CA GLU A 79 -51.71 -14.43 48.31
C GLU A 79 -53.09 -13.90 47.86
N LEU A 80 -53.17 -13.31 46.66
CA LEU A 80 -54.43 -12.84 46.06
C LEU A 80 -55.24 -13.95 45.36
N ARG A 81 -55.25 -15.18 45.88
CA ARG A 81 -56.18 -16.25 45.44
C ARG A 81 -57.22 -16.56 46.52
N PRO A 82 -58.52 -16.33 46.25
CA PRO A 82 -59.59 -16.88 47.09
C PRO A 82 -59.65 -18.41 46.94
N VAL A 83 -59.97 -19.06 48.06
CA VAL A 83 -60.22 -20.50 48.17
C VAL A 83 -61.39 -20.91 47.27
N ALA A 84 -61.16 -21.85 46.35
CA ALA A 84 -62.21 -22.72 45.83
C ALA A 84 -61.60 -24.11 45.51
N SER A 85 -62.20 -25.12 46.14
CA SER A 85 -61.73 -26.50 46.22
C SER A 85 -62.47 -27.42 45.25
N SER A 86 -61.69 -28.33 44.63
CA SER A 86 -61.97 -29.75 44.35
C SER A 86 -62.99 -30.21 43.29
N TYR A 87 -62.66 -31.40 42.73
CA TYR A 87 -63.37 -32.34 41.83
C TYR A 87 -63.11 -32.11 40.33
N THR A 88 -62.57 -33.03 39.51
CA THR A 88 -62.58 -34.50 39.52
C THR A 88 -61.39 -35.12 38.75
N ARG A 89 -60.93 -36.28 39.27
CA ARG A 89 -60.42 -37.52 38.64
C ARG A 89 -59.61 -37.50 37.32
N LYS A 90 -58.38 -38.04 37.42
CA LYS A 90 -57.54 -38.60 36.33
C LYS A 90 -58.15 -39.90 35.74
N PRO A 91 -57.65 -40.39 34.59
CA PRO A 91 -56.72 -41.52 34.70
C PRO A 91 -55.45 -41.39 33.83
N LYS A 92 -54.60 -42.40 33.98
CA LYS A 92 -53.14 -42.44 33.89
C LYS A 92 -52.73 -43.45 32.82
N VAL A 93 -51.76 -43.16 31.94
CA VAL A 93 -50.96 -44.16 31.24
C VAL A 93 -49.49 -43.70 31.17
N GLN A 94 -48.60 -44.69 31.16
CA GLN A 94 -47.24 -44.78 31.70
C GLN A 94 -46.19 -44.88 30.56
N ARG A 95 -44.90 -44.64 30.91
CA ARG A 95 -43.64 -45.16 30.28
C ARG A 95 -43.13 -44.36 29.06
N THR A 96 -41.84 -44.10 28.82
CA THR A 96 -40.52 -44.62 29.26
C THR A 96 -39.42 -43.55 29.15
N MET A 97 -38.28 -43.77 29.83
CA MET A 97 -37.03 -43.00 29.75
C MET A 97 -36.31 -43.12 28.40
N SER A 98 -35.69 -42.04 27.91
CA SER A 98 -34.33 -42.07 27.30
C SER A 98 -33.77 -40.67 27.05
N GLN A 99 -32.47 -40.53 27.29
CA GLN A 99 -31.62 -39.35 27.18
C GLN A 99 -31.40 -38.90 25.73
N GLY A 100 -31.09 -37.61 25.52
CA GLY A 100 -30.60 -37.11 24.23
C GLY A 100 -30.62 -35.59 24.09
N THR A 101 -29.44 -34.99 24.26
CA THR A 101 -28.99 -33.63 23.92
C THR A 101 -29.66 -32.89 22.75
N GLY A 102 -29.87 -31.57 22.90
CA GLY A 102 -29.60 -30.60 21.82
C GLY A 102 -30.74 -29.70 21.33
N SER A 103 -30.62 -28.41 21.68
CA SER A 103 -30.99 -27.23 20.88
C SER A 103 -32.47 -26.89 20.62
N LEU A 104 -32.81 -25.66 21.03
CA LEU A 104 -34.08 -24.97 20.88
C LEU A 104 -34.26 -24.43 19.45
N TYR A 105 -35.24 -24.94 18.72
CA TYR A 105 -36.07 -24.10 17.85
C TYR A 105 -37.47 -24.71 17.74
N MET A 106 -38.46 -23.92 18.16
CA MET A 106 -39.88 -24.24 18.06
C MET A 106 -40.40 -23.85 16.67
N SER A 107 -40.90 -24.81 15.92
CA SER A 107 -41.92 -24.58 14.90
C SER A 107 -42.96 -25.70 15.03
N GLY A 108 -44.15 -25.32 15.48
CA GLY A 108 -45.34 -26.17 15.47
C GLY A 108 -46.29 -25.67 14.39
N SER A 109 -46.86 -26.60 13.62
CA SER A 109 -48.04 -26.36 12.79
C SER A 109 -49.07 -27.46 13.03
N LEU A 110 -50.27 -26.98 13.39
CA LEU A 110 -51.64 -27.46 13.12
C LEU A 110 -52.03 -28.93 13.30
N TYR A 111 -53.10 -29.18 14.07
CA TYR A 111 -54.48 -29.34 13.53
C TYR A 111 -55.53 -29.54 14.65
N GLY A 112 -56.76 -29.06 14.41
CA GLY A 112 -57.99 -29.34 15.19
C GLY A 112 -58.47 -28.14 16.02
N SER A 113 -59.25 -27.22 15.44
CA SER A 113 -60.73 -27.23 15.38
C SER A 113 -61.36 -27.22 16.77
N ASP A 114 -61.86 -26.06 17.21
CA ASP A 114 -63.27 -25.90 17.62
C ASP A 114 -63.59 -24.43 17.91
N GLU A 115 -64.71 -24.00 17.34
CA GLU A 115 -65.36 -22.72 17.56
C GLU A 115 -65.83 -22.61 19.02
N HIS A 116 -65.65 -21.44 19.65
CA HIS A 116 -66.73 -20.72 20.33
C HIS A 116 -66.24 -19.37 20.86
N ASP A 117 -66.75 -18.33 20.21
CA ASP A 117 -67.28 -17.07 20.74
C ASP A 117 -66.69 -16.50 22.05
N SER A 118 -65.96 -15.39 21.93
CA SER A 118 -65.88 -14.38 22.99
C SER A 118 -65.55 -13.02 22.40
N VAL A 119 -66.57 -12.17 22.36
CA VAL A 119 -66.56 -10.73 22.09
C VAL A 119 -65.42 -10.04 22.85
N VAL A 120 -64.44 -9.53 22.10
CA VAL A 120 -63.55 -8.45 22.55
C VAL A 120 -63.49 -7.42 21.43
N THR A 121 -64.00 -6.24 21.75
CA THR A 121 -64.02 -5.03 20.91
C THR A 121 -62.60 -4.65 20.48
N SER A 122 -62.17 -5.14 19.31
CA SER A 122 -60.96 -4.68 18.63
C SER A 122 -61.35 -3.63 17.59
N PHE A 123 -61.21 -2.37 17.99
CA PHE A 123 -61.40 -1.22 17.13
C PHE A 123 -60.26 -1.18 16.09
N GLY A 124 -60.60 -1.47 14.83
CA GLY A 124 -59.95 -0.91 13.65
C GLY A 124 -58.49 -1.26 13.38
N LEU A 125 -58.20 -2.51 12.98
CA LEU A 125 -57.09 -2.77 12.06
C LEU A 125 -57.57 -3.79 11.02
N ARG A 126 -58.04 -3.28 9.87
CA ARG A 126 -58.45 -4.11 8.72
C ARG A 126 -57.29 -5.02 8.34
N ASN A 127 -57.62 -6.29 8.13
CA ASN A 127 -56.75 -7.36 7.66
C ASN A 127 -55.83 -6.88 6.53
N ILE A 128 -54.54 -6.65 6.84
CA ILE A 128 -53.51 -6.50 5.82
C ILE A 128 -53.48 -7.85 5.09
N THR A 129 -53.92 -7.89 3.85
CA THR A 129 -53.98 -9.14 3.09
C THR A 129 -52.58 -9.73 2.94
N GLU A 130 -52.45 -11.05 2.88
CA GLU A 130 -51.16 -11.75 2.64
C GLU A 130 -50.39 -11.11 1.45
N ALA A 131 -51.12 -10.67 0.42
CA ALA A 131 -50.60 -9.94 -0.73
C ALA A 131 -50.00 -8.55 -0.39
N GLU A 132 -50.59 -7.81 0.54
CA GLU A 132 -50.08 -6.54 1.04
C GLU A 132 -48.84 -6.74 1.92
N VAL A 133 -48.81 -7.80 2.74
CA VAL A 133 -47.61 -8.18 3.49
C VAL A 133 -46.45 -8.52 2.55
N GLN A 134 -46.71 -9.21 1.43
CA GLN A 134 -45.69 -9.50 0.42
C GLN A 134 -45.20 -8.25 -0.31
N LYS A 135 -46.09 -7.28 -0.60
CA LYS A 135 -45.69 -5.96 -1.14
C LYS A 135 -44.81 -5.20 -0.14
N ILE A 136 -45.17 -5.20 1.14
CA ILE A 136 -44.37 -4.58 2.22
C ILE A 136 -42.98 -5.23 2.29
N LYS A 137 -42.89 -6.56 2.26
CA LYS A 137 -41.60 -7.29 2.25
C LYS A 137 -40.72 -6.90 1.05
N LYS A 138 -41.31 -6.76 -0.14
CA LYS A 138 -40.58 -6.32 -1.35
C LYS A 138 -40.03 -4.91 -1.19
N VAL A 139 -40.85 -3.96 -0.75
CA VAL A 139 -40.44 -2.56 -0.50
C VAL A 139 -39.36 -2.50 0.59
N GLN A 140 -39.52 -3.25 1.68
CA GLN A 140 -38.49 -3.33 2.73
C GLN A 140 -37.18 -3.93 2.22
N SER A 141 -37.21 -4.95 1.36
CA SER A 141 -35.99 -5.52 0.76
C SER A 141 -35.29 -4.51 -0.16
N PHE A 142 -36.08 -3.77 -0.94
CA PHE A 142 -35.58 -2.72 -1.82
C PHE A 142 -34.93 -1.59 -1.00
N LEU A 143 -35.60 -1.14 0.07
CA LEU A 143 -35.10 -0.11 0.96
C LEU A 143 -33.82 -0.57 1.68
N ARG A 144 -33.76 -1.80 2.18
CA ARG A 144 -32.55 -2.38 2.79
C ARG A 144 -31.39 -2.42 1.80
N GLY A 145 -31.63 -2.85 0.56
CA GLY A 145 -30.61 -2.86 -0.49
C GLY A 145 -30.16 -1.45 -0.90
N TRP A 146 -31.09 -0.49 -0.98
CA TRP A 146 -30.80 0.91 -1.25
C TRP A 146 -29.96 1.54 -0.13
N LEU A 147 -30.31 1.30 1.14
CA LEU A 147 -29.55 1.75 2.31
C LEU A 147 -28.14 1.15 2.34
N CYS A 148 -27.99 -0.14 2.00
CA CYS A 148 -26.68 -0.78 1.90
C CYS A 148 -25.81 -0.12 0.83
N ARG A 149 -26.36 0.13 -0.38
CA ARG A 149 -25.65 0.83 -1.46
C ARG A 149 -25.26 2.25 -1.08
N ARG A 150 -26.16 2.99 -0.43
CA ARG A 150 -25.90 4.36 0.04
C ARG A 150 -24.81 4.38 1.11
N ARG A 151 -24.87 3.48 2.09
CA ARG A 151 -23.85 3.36 3.14
C ARG A 151 -22.49 2.93 2.57
N TRP A 152 -22.47 1.98 1.64
CA TRP A 152 -21.25 1.59 0.93
C TRP A 152 -20.63 2.77 0.19
N LYS A 153 -21.43 3.53 -0.56
CA LYS A 153 -20.96 4.74 -1.26
C LYS A 153 -20.33 5.75 -0.29
N GLN A 154 -20.96 5.97 0.86
CA GLN A 154 -20.41 6.85 1.90
C GLN A 154 -19.09 6.33 2.49
N ILE A 155 -18.99 5.03 2.79
CA ILE A 155 -17.75 4.41 3.31
C ILE A 155 -16.62 4.52 2.28
N VAL A 156 -16.91 4.22 1.01
CA VAL A 156 -15.93 4.31 -0.08
C VAL A 156 -15.47 5.76 -0.25
N GLU A 157 -16.38 6.72 -0.23
CA GLU A 157 -16.03 8.14 -0.37
C GLU A 157 -15.20 8.65 0.82
N GLN A 158 -15.53 8.22 2.05
CA GLN A 158 -14.74 8.51 3.24
C GLN A 158 -13.35 7.87 3.15
N TYR A 159 -13.24 6.63 2.67
CA TYR A 159 -11.96 5.96 2.46
C TYR A 159 -11.12 6.68 1.39
N ILE A 160 -11.69 7.03 0.24
CA ILE A 160 -10.98 7.73 -0.85
C ILE A 160 -10.44 9.09 -0.40
N LYS A 161 -11.14 9.77 0.52
CA LYS A 161 -10.73 11.04 1.12
C LYS A 161 -9.87 10.86 2.38
N SER A 162 -9.63 9.62 2.83
CA SER A 162 -8.82 9.36 4.01
C SER A 162 -7.34 9.69 3.74
N PRO A 163 -6.60 10.15 4.76
CA PRO A 163 -5.17 10.41 4.63
C PRO A 163 -4.36 9.15 4.27
N HIS A 164 -4.84 7.98 4.68
CA HIS A 164 -4.22 6.70 4.31
C HIS A 164 -4.34 6.42 2.81
N ALA A 165 -5.52 6.59 2.22
CA ALA A 165 -5.72 6.38 0.78
C ALA A 165 -4.95 7.41 -0.05
N GLU A 166 -4.85 8.66 0.42
CA GLU A 166 -4.00 9.66 -0.20
C GLU A 166 -2.51 9.27 -0.16
N SER A 167 -2.00 8.85 1.00
CA SER A 167 -0.63 8.35 1.16
C SER A 167 -0.34 7.15 0.25
N MET A 168 -1.27 6.19 0.16
CA MET A 168 -1.14 5.03 -0.73
C MET A 168 -1.12 5.42 -2.21
N ARG A 169 -1.96 6.36 -2.63
CA ARG A 169 -1.91 6.89 -4.01
C ARG A 169 -0.58 7.57 -4.30
N LYS A 170 -0.10 8.38 -3.36
CA LYS A 170 1.19 9.07 -3.51
C LYS A 170 2.35 8.08 -3.62
N ARG A 171 2.40 7.07 -2.74
CA ARG A 171 3.39 5.98 -2.80
C ARG A 171 3.33 5.26 -4.15
N ASN A 172 2.14 4.89 -4.62
CA ASN A 172 2.00 4.19 -5.88
C ASN A 172 2.44 5.06 -7.07
N SER A 173 2.05 6.34 -7.08
CA SER A 173 2.50 7.29 -8.10
C SER A 173 4.02 7.42 -8.16
N LEU A 174 4.69 7.45 -7.01
CA LEU A 174 6.15 7.49 -6.94
C LEU A 174 6.79 6.21 -7.49
N VAL A 175 6.22 5.04 -7.21
CA VAL A 175 6.72 3.77 -7.74
C VAL A 175 6.60 3.71 -9.26
N PHE A 176 5.47 4.14 -9.83
CA PHE A 176 5.30 4.20 -11.29
C PHE A 176 6.28 5.17 -11.93
N GLN A 177 6.40 6.38 -11.37
CA GLN A 177 7.35 7.38 -11.85
C GLN A 177 8.81 6.89 -11.75
N MET A 178 9.15 6.16 -10.70
CA MET A 178 10.47 5.57 -10.51
C MET A 178 10.80 4.57 -11.62
N VAL A 179 9.87 3.68 -11.97
CA VAL A 179 10.09 2.71 -13.07
C VAL A 179 10.25 3.44 -14.40
N GLU A 180 9.34 4.36 -14.72
CA GLU A 180 9.39 5.15 -15.96
C GLU A 180 10.72 5.91 -16.10
N THR A 181 11.18 6.56 -15.03
CA THR A 181 12.44 7.31 -15.05
C THR A 181 13.65 6.37 -15.18
N GLU A 182 13.58 5.19 -14.58
CA GLU A 182 14.66 4.19 -14.65
C GLU A 182 14.75 3.54 -16.04
N GLU A 183 13.60 3.33 -16.72
CA GLU A 183 13.53 2.93 -18.12
C GLU A 183 14.18 3.97 -19.03
N GLU A 184 13.78 5.24 -18.91
CA GLU A 184 14.37 6.34 -19.69
C GLU A 184 15.88 6.47 -19.43
N TYR A 185 16.31 6.40 -18.17
CA TYR A 185 17.73 6.46 -17.83
C TYR A 185 18.54 5.33 -18.47
N THR A 186 18.03 4.10 -18.39
CA THR A 186 18.68 2.92 -18.97
C THR A 186 18.80 3.05 -20.48
N GLU A 187 17.77 3.57 -21.15
CA GLU A 187 17.79 3.84 -22.60
C GLU A 187 18.89 4.86 -22.96
N GLN A 188 18.98 5.98 -22.24
CA GLN A 188 20.02 6.99 -22.50
C GLN A 188 21.43 6.44 -22.26
N MET A 189 21.62 5.62 -21.22
CA MET A 189 22.89 4.94 -20.95
C MET A 189 23.23 3.89 -22.01
N GLU A 190 22.23 3.18 -22.53
CA GLU A 190 22.41 2.23 -23.62
C GLU A 190 22.82 2.94 -24.91
N ILE A 191 22.27 4.12 -25.20
CA ILE A 191 22.73 4.96 -26.33
C ILE A 191 24.19 5.36 -26.13
N LEU A 192 24.58 5.84 -24.94
CA LEU A 192 25.98 6.17 -24.64
C LEU A 192 26.93 4.99 -24.93
N VAL A 193 26.58 3.80 -24.46
CA VAL A 193 27.43 2.61 -24.60
C VAL A 193 27.42 2.08 -26.04
N SER A 194 26.25 1.94 -26.66
CA SER A 194 26.09 1.32 -27.98
C SER A 194 26.51 2.23 -29.13
N CYS A 195 26.21 3.53 -29.04
CA CYS A 195 26.48 4.49 -30.11
C CYS A 195 27.86 5.14 -30.01
N PHE A 196 28.45 5.22 -28.82
CA PHE A 196 29.77 5.85 -28.64
C PHE A 196 30.82 4.87 -28.13
N LEU A 197 30.66 4.31 -26.92
CA LEU A 197 31.70 3.48 -26.30
C LEU A 197 32.14 2.30 -27.17
N ARG A 198 31.19 1.47 -27.63
CA ARG A 198 31.49 0.29 -28.46
C ARG A 198 32.18 0.68 -29.77
N PRO A 199 31.67 1.65 -30.58
CA PRO A 199 32.38 2.13 -31.76
C PRO A 199 33.78 2.67 -31.50
N PHE A 200 34.01 3.41 -30.41
CA PHE A 200 35.34 3.91 -30.07
C PHE A 200 36.30 2.79 -29.63
N LYS A 201 35.83 1.82 -28.83
CA LYS A 201 36.62 0.62 -28.49
C LYS A 201 37.01 -0.16 -29.74
N MET A 202 36.09 -0.35 -30.68
CA MET A 202 36.38 -1.02 -31.96
C MET A 202 37.37 -0.23 -32.82
N ALA A 203 37.21 1.10 -32.89
CA ALA A 203 38.11 1.97 -33.64
C ALA A 203 39.54 1.98 -33.07
N ALA A 204 39.68 1.94 -31.74
CA ALA A 204 40.96 1.86 -31.05
C ALA A 204 41.72 0.54 -31.35
N SER A 205 41.01 -0.55 -31.66
CA SER A 205 41.62 -1.81 -32.09
C SER A 205 41.93 -1.91 -33.59
N SER A 206 41.71 -0.84 -34.36
CA SER A 206 41.94 -0.85 -35.81
C SER A 206 43.43 -0.71 -36.17
N LYS A 207 43.80 -1.07 -37.41
CA LYS A 207 45.19 -0.98 -37.92
C LYS A 207 45.78 0.44 -37.92
N LYS A 208 44.93 1.47 -37.90
CA LYS A 208 45.30 2.90 -37.74
C LYS A 208 44.33 3.53 -36.74
N PRO A 209 44.59 3.39 -35.43
CA PRO A 209 43.63 3.78 -34.41
C PRO A 209 43.48 5.31 -34.37
N PRO A 210 42.25 5.85 -34.45
CA PRO A 210 42.02 7.29 -34.32
C PRO A 210 42.11 7.77 -32.86
N CYS A 211 42.08 6.84 -31.88
CA CYS A 211 42.20 7.07 -30.44
C CYS A 211 42.84 5.85 -29.77
N ASN A 212 43.53 6.05 -28.64
CA ASN A 212 44.13 4.96 -27.87
C ASN A 212 43.10 4.29 -26.95
N HIS A 213 43.35 3.04 -26.57
CA HIS A 213 42.50 2.32 -25.63
C HIS A 213 42.45 2.98 -24.24
N GLU A 214 43.56 3.58 -23.80
CA GLU A 214 43.64 4.32 -22.53
C GLU A 214 42.76 5.59 -22.55
N ASP A 215 42.76 6.33 -23.66
CA ASP A 215 41.94 7.54 -23.82
C ASP A 215 40.44 7.18 -23.79
N VAL A 216 40.06 6.12 -24.51
CA VAL A 216 38.67 5.64 -24.53
C VAL A 216 38.22 5.21 -23.13
N ASN A 217 39.04 4.44 -22.41
CA ASN A 217 38.72 4.04 -21.04
C ASN A 217 38.66 5.25 -20.09
N SER A 218 39.49 6.28 -20.31
CA SER A 218 39.48 7.51 -19.52
C SER A 218 38.26 8.40 -19.80
N ILE A 219 37.78 8.46 -21.05
CA ILE A 219 36.61 9.23 -21.47
C ILE A 219 35.32 8.59 -20.92
N PHE A 220 35.17 7.27 -21.09
CA PHE A 220 33.93 6.57 -20.78
C PHE A 220 33.90 5.96 -19.38
N LEU A 221 35.04 5.87 -18.69
CA LEU A 221 35.13 5.36 -17.32
C LEU A 221 34.39 4.01 -17.18
N ASN A 222 33.73 3.80 -16.03
CA ASN A 222 32.91 2.64 -15.74
C ASN A 222 31.46 2.77 -16.26
N SER A 223 31.20 3.57 -17.31
CA SER A 223 29.83 3.78 -17.84
C SER A 223 29.13 2.48 -18.27
N GLU A 224 29.89 1.50 -18.79
CA GLU A 224 29.37 0.18 -19.15
C GLU A 224 28.92 -0.61 -17.91
N THR A 225 29.69 -0.57 -16.83
CA THR A 225 29.34 -1.18 -15.54
C THR A 225 28.10 -0.51 -14.93
N VAL A 226 28.03 0.82 -15.02
CA VAL A 226 26.86 1.58 -14.55
C VAL A 226 25.61 1.16 -15.31
N LEU A 227 25.66 1.09 -16.65
CA LEU A 227 24.53 0.61 -17.46
C LEU A 227 24.11 -0.80 -17.04
N PHE A 228 25.06 -1.73 -16.89
CA PHE A 228 24.76 -3.11 -16.53
C PHE A 228 24.02 -3.22 -15.19
N LEU A 229 24.46 -2.45 -14.18
CA LEU A 229 23.83 -2.44 -12.87
C LEU A 229 22.41 -1.85 -12.92
N HIS A 230 22.21 -0.76 -13.66
CA HIS A 230 20.88 -0.16 -13.85
C HIS A 230 19.94 -1.09 -14.63
N GLN A 231 20.44 -1.84 -15.60
CA GLN A 231 19.66 -2.89 -16.27
C GLN A 231 19.22 -4.01 -15.33
N ILE A 232 20.07 -4.43 -14.38
CA ILE A 232 19.70 -5.40 -13.35
C ILE A 232 18.60 -4.82 -12.46
N PHE A 233 18.78 -3.57 -12.03
CA PHE A 233 17.83 -2.88 -11.17
C PHE A 233 16.46 -2.72 -11.84
N LEU A 234 16.42 -2.26 -13.09
CA LEU A 234 15.20 -2.12 -13.88
C LEU A 234 14.47 -3.45 -14.06
N LYS A 235 15.19 -4.53 -14.39
CA LYS A 235 14.59 -5.87 -14.47
C LYS A 235 13.98 -6.31 -13.14
N GLY A 236 14.65 -6.01 -12.03
CA GLY A 236 14.12 -6.23 -10.68
C GLY A 236 12.84 -5.44 -10.42
N LEU A 237 12.81 -4.15 -10.80
CA LEU A 237 11.64 -3.29 -10.66
C LEU A 237 10.43 -3.83 -11.45
N ILE A 238 10.63 -4.10 -12.74
CA ILE A 238 9.56 -4.61 -13.62
C ILE A 238 9.00 -5.92 -13.07
N SER A 239 9.86 -6.85 -12.66
CA SER A 239 9.42 -8.12 -12.06
C SER A 239 8.56 -7.91 -10.81
N ARG A 240 8.89 -6.96 -9.95
CA ARG A 240 8.08 -6.66 -8.74
C ARG A 240 6.78 -5.94 -9.05
N MET A 241 6.70 -5.24 -10.17
CA MET A 241 5.44 -4.64 -10.61
C MET A 241 4.38 -5.68 -10.99
N GLU A 242 4.77 -6.90 -11.37
CA GLU A 242 3.81 -7.98 -11.65
C GLU A 242 2.99 -8.38 -10.41
N ASN A 243 3.54 -8.18 -9.20
CA ASN A 243 2.87 -8.48 -7.93
C ASN A 243 2.15 -7.27 -7.31
N TRP A 244 1.90 -6.21 -8.09
CA TRP A 244 1.14 -5.05 -7.64
C TRP A 244 -0.28 -5.47 -7.17
N PRO A 245 -0.81 -4.96 -6.04
CA PRO A 245 -0.34 -3.81 -5.24
C PRO A 245 0.56 -4.16 -4.04
N THR A 246 0.80 -5.44 -3.75
CA THR A 246 1.56 -5.90 -2.57
C THR A 246 3.07 -6.01 -2.86
N LEU A 247 3.67 -4.91 -3.33
CA LEU A 247 5.07 -4.89 -3.72
C LEU A 247 5.99 -4.40 -2.58
N VAL A 248 7.11 -5.10 -2.43
CA VAL A 248 8.23 -4.74 -1.55
C VAL A 248 9.46 -4.54 -2.42
N LEU A 249 10.07 -3.37 -2.32
CA LEU A 249 11.24 -2.96 -3.11
C LEU A 249 12.53 -2.86 -2.26
N GLY A 250 12.44 -3.14 -0.95
CA GLY A 250 13.54 -2.92 0.01
C GLY A 250 14.85 -3.60 -0.36
N ASP A 251 14.78 -4.85 -0.80
CA ASP A 251 15.91 -5.64 -1.25
C ASP A 251 16.50 -5.16 -2.59
N LEU A 252 15.69 -4.55 -3.47
CA LEU A 252 16.19 -3.91 -4.69
C LEU A 252 17.04 -2.68 -4.34
N PHE A 253 16.67 -1.95 -3.30
CA PHE A 253 17.43 -0.80 -2.81
C PHE A 253 18.78 -1.21 -2.19
N ASP A 254 18.88 -2.39 -1.59
CA ASP A 254 20.17 -2.92 -1.11
C ASP A 254 21.15 -3.18 -2.26
N MET A 255 20.64 -3.50 -3.46
CA MET A 255 21.46 -3.62 -4.67
C MET A 255 21.96 -2.28 -5.22
N LEU A 256 21.32 -1.15 -4.86
CA LEU A 256 21.75 0.19 -5.26
C LEU A 256 22.93 0.72 -4.42
N LEU A 257 23.09 0.25 -3.17
CA LEU A 257 24.14 0.71 -2.26
C LEU A 257 25.56 0.52 -2.86
N PRO A 258 25.94 -0.66 -3.39
CA PRO A 258 27.21 -0.82 -4.09
C PRO A 258 27.36 0.08 -5.33
N MET A 259 26.26 0.38 -6.04
CA MET A 259 26.32 1.24 -7.23
C MET A 259 26.79 2.65 -6.90
N LEU A 260 26.40 3.19 -5.73
CA LEU A 260 26.81 4.52 -5.28
C LEU A 260 28.33 4.68 -5.21
N SER A 261 29.06 3.61 -4.87
CA SER A 261 30.53 3.64 -4.85
C SER A 261 31.14 3.81 -6.25
N ILE A 262 30.54 3.16 -7.26
CA ILE A 262 30.96 3.24 -8.67
C ILE A 262 30.62 4.63 -9.22
N TYR A 263 29.46 5.18 -8.83
CA TYR A 263 29.07 6.54 -9.17
C TYR A 263 30.01 7.59 -8.58
N GLN A 264 30.48 7.40 -7.35
CA GLN A 264 31.44 8.31 -6.74
C GLN A 264 32.72 8.40 -7.56
N GLU A 265 33.23 7.27 -8.04
CA GLU A 265 34.39 7.22 -8.92
C GLU A 265 34.13 7.94 -10.25
N TYR A 266 32.98 7.68 -10.87
CA TYR A 266 32.58 8.31 -12.13
C TYR A 266 32.48 9.83 -11.98
N VAL A 267 31.79 10.33 -10.95
CA VAL A 267 31.60 11.76 -10.68
C VAL A 267 32.93 12.46 -10.40
N ARG A 268 33.81 11.83 -9.60
CA ARG A 268 35.13 12.38 -9.27
C ARG A 268 36.02 12.55 -10.50
N ASN A 269 35.95 11.59 -11.43
CA ASN A 269 36.81 11.56 -12.61
C ASN A 269 36.18 12.22 -13.84
N HIS A 270 34.90 12.64 -13.78
CA HIS A 270 34.17 13.21 -14.91
C HIS A 270 34.84 14.48 -15.49
N HIS A 271 35.45 15.32 -14.66
CA HIS A 271 36.17 16.49 -15.17
C HIS A 271 37.38 16.08 -16.02
N TYR A 272 38.10 15.04 -15.60
CA TYR A 272 39.24 14.51 -16.34
C TYR A 272 38.79 13.86 -17.65
N SER A 273 37.67 13.14 -17.65
CA SER A 273 37.16 12.52 -18.87
C SER A 273 36.79 13.53 -19.96
N LEU A 274 36.20 14.67 -19.58
CA LEU A 274 35.92 15.77 -20.52
C LEU A 274 37.19 16.46 -21.04
N GLN A 275 38.25 16.55 -20.22
CA GLN A 275 39.55 17.08 -20.67
C GLN A 275 40.17 16.16 -21.72
N VAL A 276 40.26 14.86 -21.45
CA VAL A 276 40.78 13.87 -22.39
C VAL A 276 39.96 13.88 -23.69
N LEU A 277 38.62 13.97 -23.59
CA LEU A 277 37.77 14.10 -24.78
C LEU A 277 38.13 15.33 -25.61
N THR A 278 38.39 16.47 -24.97
CA THR A 278 38.76 17.73 -25.65
C THR A 278 40.13 17.60 -26.32
N GLU A 279 41.10 16.99 -25.64
CA GLU A 279 42.43 16.72 -26.18
C GLU A 279 42.37 15.78 -27.39
N CYS A 280 41.61 14.69 -27.32
CA CYS A 280 41.40 13.77 -28.45
C CYS A 280 40.77 14.48 -29.66
N LYS A 281 39.82 15.40 -29.44
CA LYS A 281 39.22 16.22 -30.52
C LYS A 281 40.25 17.12 -31.20
N GLN A 282 41.21 17.67 -30.45
CA GLN A 282 42.23 18.58 -30.97
C GLN A 282 43.38 17.84 -31.64
N LEU A 283 43.82 16.72 -31.07
CA LEU A 283 44.99 15.97 -31.53
C LEU A 283 44.70 15.11 -32.77
N SER A 284 43.46 14.62 -32.93
CA SER A 284 43.09 13.68 -33.98
C SER A 284 41.86 14.17 -34.78
N PRO A 285 42.06 14.74 -35.98
CA PRO A 285 40.95 15.11 -36.88
C PRO A 285 40.07 13.90 -37.27
N ALA A 286 40.66 12.71 -37.34
CA ALA A 286 39.93 11.47 -37.61
C ALA A 286 38.98 11.09 -36.46
N PHE A 287 39.38 11.33 -35.21
CA PHE A 287 38.52 11.16 -34.05
C PHE A 287 37.36 12.15 -34.07
N ALA A 288 37.63 13.43 -34.34
CA ALA A 288 36.60 14.45 -34.45
C ALA A 288 35.56 14.14 -35.55
N ALA A 289 36.01 13.73 -36.74
CA ALA A 289 35.14 13.33 -37.83
C ALA A 289 34.29 12.08 -37.47
N MET A 290 34.89 11.10 -36.79
CA MET A 290 34.16 9.93 -36.30
C MET A 290 33.07 10.34 -35.29
N LEU A 291 33.40 11.23 -34.34
CA LEU A 291 32.46 11.68 -33.32
C LEU A 291 31.25 12.38 -33.97
N ILE A 292 31.47 13.33 -34.89
CA ILE A 292 30.39 14.03 -35.59
C ILE A 292 29.47 13.04 -36.31
N ARG A 293 30.04 12.01 -36.95
CA ARG A 293 29.26 10.94 -37.61
C ARG A 293 28.42 10.14 -36.61
N LEU A 294 28.91 9.92 -35.38
CA LEU A 294 28.18 9.22 -34.34
C LEU A 294 27.08 10.09 -33.73
N GLU A 295 27.33 11.39 -33.52
CA GLU A 295 26.35 12.37 -33.00
C GLU A 295 25.20 12.60 -33.97
N ASN A 296 25.45 12.52 -35.29
CA ASN A 296 24.42 12.63 -36.33
C ASN A 296 23.51 11.40 -36.46
N LYS A 297 23.73 10.33 -35.69
CA LYS A 297 22.82 9.18 -35.70
C LYS A 297 21.47 9.58 -35.09
N VAL A 298 20.38 9.08 -35.68
CA VAL A 298 19.01 9.34 -35.22
C VAL A 298 18.82 8.95 -33.75
N ALA A 299 19.44 7.85 -33.31
CA ALA A 299 19.39 7.38 -31.92
C ALA A 299 19.96 8.40 -30.90
N CYS A 300 20.86 9.30 -31.31
CA CYS A 300 21.46 10.29 -30.44
C CYS A 300 20.56 11.54 -30.28
N GLY A 301 19.49 11.67 -31.06
CA GLY A 301 18.56 12.81 -30.98
C GLY A 301 19.20 14.18 -31.18
N GLY A 302 20.35 14.26 -31.87
CA GLY A 302 21.13 15.48 -32.05
C GLY A 302 21.86 15.98 -30.79
N ARG A 303 21.94 15.16 -29.73
CA ARG A 303 22.68 15.47 -28.51
C ARG A 303 24.16 15.12 -28.66
N SER A 304 25.03 15.93 -28.06
CA SER A 304 26.47 15.70 -28.11
C SER A 304 26.92 14.64 -27.09
N LEU A 305 28.09 14.04 -27.30
CA LEU A 305 28.66 13.07 -26.36
C LEU A 305 28.85 13.66 -24.96
N GLU A 306 29.23 14.92 -24.84
CA GLU A 306 29.37 15.59 -23.54
C GLU A 306 28.07 15.56 -22.76
N THR A 307 26.94 15.73 -23.46
CA THR A 307 25.61 15.68 -22.83
C THR A 307 25.35 14.28 -22.28
N PHE A 308 25.60 13.24 -23.09
CA PHE A 308 25.45 11.84 -22.66
C PHE A 308 26.32 11.48 -21.45
N LEU A 309 27.55 12.00 -21.38
CA LEU A 309 28.46 11.75 -20.25
C LEU A 309 27.97 12.38 -18.93
N THR A 310 27.06 13.36 -18.97
CA THR A 310 26.47 13.97 -17.76
C THR A 310 25.27 13.21 -17.20
N TYR A 311 24.62 12.32 -17.94
CA TYR A 311 23.44 11.59 -17.45
C TYR A 311 23.69 10.80 -16.16
N PRO A 312 24.80 10.05 -16.02
CA PRO A 312 25.16 9.42 -14.75
C PRO A 312 25.21 10.38 -13.56
N MET A 313 25.54 11.66 -13.77
CA MET A 313 25.61 12.64 -12.69
C MET A 313 24.22 13.09 -12.21
N HIS A 314 23.25 13.16 -13.12
CA HIS A 314 21.88 13.58 -12.80
C HIS A 314 21.09 12.48 -12.09
N GLN A 315 21.34 11.21 -12.43
CA GLN A 315 20.64 10.07 -11.83
C GLN A 315 20.95 9.89 -10.35
N VAL A 316 22.19 10.16 -9.91
CA VAL A 316 22.56 10.08 -8.49
C VAL A 316 21.69 10.99 -7.63
N CYS A 317 21.40 12.21 -8.11
CA CYS A 317 20.52 13.18 -7.42
C CYS A 317 19.06 12.71 -7.37
N TYR A 318 18.60 12.01 -8.40
CA TYR A 318 17.24 11.49 -8.48
C TYR A 318 17.04 10.27 -7.57
N ILE A 319 17.96 9.31 -7.58
CA ILE A 319 17.94 8.14 -6.70
C ILE A 319 17.97 8.57 -5.23
N THR A 320 18.83 9.55 -4.86
CA THR A 320 18.83 10.08 -3.48
C THR A 320 17.50 10.75 -3.12
N PHE A 321 16.88 11.48 -4.05
CA PHE A 321 15.57 12.10 -3.82
C PHE A 321 14.46 11.06 -3.57
N ILE A 322 14.47 9.93 -4.27
CA ILE A 322 13.54 8.82 -4.03
C ILE A 322 13.73 8.22 -2.64
N PHE A 323 14.97 8.03 -2.16
CA PHE A 323 15.23 7.52 -0.81
C PHE A 323 14.80 8.47 0.33
N LEU A 324 14.54 9.75 0.05
CA LEU A 324 14.14 10.78 1.03
C LEU A 324 12.62 10.99 1.16
N MET A 325 11.85 10.50 0.18
CA MET A 325 10.39 10.69 0.09
C MET A 325 9.62 9.65 0.91
#